data_AF-A0A940VLL6-F1
#
_entry.id   AF-A0A940VLL6-F1
#
_cell.length_a   1.000
_cell.length_b   1.000
_cell.length_c   1.000
_cell.angle_alpha   90.00
_cell.angle_beta   90.00
_cell.angle_gamma   90.00
#
_symmetry.space_group_name_H-M   'P 1'
#
loop_
_entity.id
_entity.type
_entity.pdbx_description
1 polymer ?
#
loop_
_entity_poly.entity_id
_entity_poly.type
_entity_poly.pdbx_seq_one_letter_code
_entity_poly.pdbx_strand_id
1 'polypeptide(L)'
;MEKLDVLYDHYKESNALSQSAQKQRSQYFCSICVLELLNLVFLIYPNEMVSAVSQVASSKYSVTIPIGISVIQAALWVSIVYFLVQYYQKNIYIERQYIYLAGLEKDISGLIDSASFKREGDNYLQGYPLVLDVIDFFYKWVIPVSFILINTLKIVFEYMNHLHWALTLFDTICFLFLAVLTILYLKMIHKRKN
;
A
#
# COMPACT_ATOMS: atom_id res chain seq x y z
N MET A 1 -17.37 -33.60 -12.72
CA MET A 1 -16.77 -33.25 -11.42
C MET A 1 -17.89 -33.22 -10.40
N GLU A 2 -17.67 -33.85 -9.24
CA GLU A 2 -18.64 -33.75 -8.15
C GLU A 2 -18.64 -32.33 -7.58
N LYS A 3 -19.75 -31.92 -6.96
CA LYS A 3 -19.90 -30.56 -6.40
C LYS A 3 -18.77 -30.22 -5.41
N LEU A 4 -18.32 -31.21 -4.65
CA LEU A 4 -17.22 -31.08 -3.69
C LEU A 4 -15.90 -30.76 -4.39
N ASP A 5 -15.58 -31.46 -5.49
CA ASP A 5 -14.34 -31.24 -6.25
C ASP A 5 -14.25 -29.81 -6.77
N VAL A 6 -15.35 -29.30 -7.33
CA VAL A 6 -15.41 -27.93 -7.87
C VAL A 6 -15.17 -26.88 -6.78
N LEU A 7 -15.78 -27.06 -5.60
CA LEU A 7 -15.60 -26.13 -4.48
C LEU A 7 -14.18 -26.19 -3.91
N TYR A 8 -13.61 -27.40 -3.81
CA TYR A 8 -12.26 -27.58 -3.31
C TYR A 8 -11.21 -26.98 -4.26
N ASP A 9 -11.35 -27.19 -5.57
CA ASP A 9 -10.47 -26.58 -6.57
C ASP A 9 -10.57 -25.06 -6.53
N HIS A 10 -11.79 -24.52 -6.45
CA HIS A 10 -12.01 -23.09 -6.35
C HIS A 10 -11.43 -22.47 -5.05
N TYR A 11 -11.52 -23.19 -3.92
CA TYR A 11 -10.88 -22.80 -2.67
C TYR A 11 -9.35 -22.76 -2.83
N LYS A 12 -8.76 -23.80 -3.42
CA LYS A 12 -7.32 -23.90 -3.63
C LYS A 12 -6.81 -22.74 -4.50
N GLU A 13 -7.49 -22.43 -5.59
CA GLU A 13 -7.16 -21.29 -6.45
C GLU A 13 -7.30 -19.95 -5.71
N SER A 14 -8.43 -19.75 -5.02
CA SER A 14 -8.70 -18.53 -4.25
C SER A 14 -7.65 -18.31 -3.15
N ASN A 15 -7.23 -19.38 -2.47
CA ASN A 15 -6.18 -19.34 -1.45
C ASN A 15 -4.82 -18.99 -2.05
N ALA A 16 -4.46 -19.55 -3.20
CA ALA A 16 -3.22 -19.19 -3.91
C ALA A 16 -3.21 -17.71 -4.33
N LEU A 17 -4.35 -17.19 -4.81
CA LEU A 17 -4.52 -15.77 -5.12
C LEU A 17 -4.38 -14.88 -3.88
N SER A 18 -4.94 -15.30 -2.74
CA SER A 18 -4.80 -14.60 -1.46
C SER A 18 -3.34 -14.50 -1.02
N GLN A 19 -2.60 -15.61 -1.04
CA GLN A 19 -1.18 -15.63 -0.68
C GLN A 19 -0.32 -14.77 -1.62
N SER A 20 -0.59 -14.83 -2.94
CA SER A 20 0.07 -13.96 -3.92
C SER A 20 -0.20 -12.47 -3.65
N ALA A 21 -1.44 -12.12 -3.32
CA ALA A 21 -1.80 -10.74 -2.97
C ALA A 21 -1.09 -10.26 -1.69
N GLN A 22 -0.94 -11.11 -0.68
CA GLN A 22 -0.18 -10.79 0.55
C GLN A 22 1.31 -10.51 0.26
N LYS A 23 1.92 -11.28 -0.63
CA LYS A 23 3.30 -11.04 -1.09
C LYS A 23 3.42 -9.70 -1.82
N GLN A 24 2.51 -9.42 -2.75
CA GLN A 24 2.47 -8.15 -3.49
C GLN A 24 2.26 -6.95 -2.57
N ARG A 25 1.34 -7.05 -1.59
CA ARG A 25 1.15 -6.01 -0.56
C ARG A 25 2.46 -5.68 0.15
N SER A 26 3.22 -6.69 0.54
CA SER A 26 4.50 -6.51 1.25
C SER A 26 5.56 -5.83 0.38
N GLN A 27 5.60 -6.16 -0.90
CA GLN A 27 6.44 -5.47 -1.88
C GLN A 27 6.05 -4.00 -2.03
N TYR A 28 4.76 -3.71 -2.22
CA TYR A 28 4.28 -2.33 -2.33
C TYR A 28 4.51 -1.52 -1.06
N PHE A 29 4.34 -2.12 0.12
CA PHE A 29 4.67 -1.48 1.38
C PHE A 29 6.13 -1.05 1.44
N CYS A 30 7.06 -1.96 1.07
CA CYS A 30 8.48 -1.65 1.01
C CYS A 30 8.78 -0.53 -0.02
N SER A 31 8.17 -0.60 -1.21
CA SER A 31 8.31 0.44 -2.24
C SER A 31 7.87 1.81 -1.73
N ILE A 32 6.73 1.91 -1.03
CA ILE A 32 6.27 3.18 -0.44
C ILE A 32 7.25 3.66 0.61
N CYS A 33 7.73 2.79 1.51
CA CYS A 33 8.70 3.19 2.53
C CYS A 33 9.98 3.77 1.92
N VAL A 34 10.51 3.12 0.87
CA VAL A 34 11.69 3.62 0.15
C VAL A 34 11.40 4.95 -0.54
N LEU A 35 10.23 5.09 -1.17
CA LEU A 35 9.82 6.34 -1.80
C LEU A 35 9.66 7.48 -0.79
N GLU A 36 9.06 7.23 0.37
CA GLU A 36 8.90 8.22 1.44
C GLU A 36 10.24 8.61 2.08
N LEU A 37 11.15 7.64 2.26
CA LEU A 37 12.51 7.95 2.70
C LEU A 37 13.23 8.84 1.68
N LEU A 38 13.14 8.49 0.39
CA LEU A 38 13.72 9.30 -0.67
C LEU A 38 13.05 10.68 -0.77
N ASN A 39 11.75 10.75 -0.49
CA ASN A 39 10.98 11.98 -0.38
C ASN A 39 11.53 12.91 0.71
N LEU A 40 11.82 12.35 1.90
CA LEU A 40 12.42 13.08 3.02
C LEU A 40 13.86 13.50 2.73
N VAL A 41 14.67 12.64 2.11
CA VAL A 41 16.03 13.01 1.71
C VAL A 41 16.01 14.16 0.71
N PHE A 42 15.10 14.10 -0.27
CA PHE A 42 14.93 15.15 -1.27
C PHE A 42 14.44 16.46 -0.64
N LEU A 43 13.64 16.38 0.43
CA LEU A 43 13.19 17.54 1.20
C LEU A 43 14.36 18.27 1.89
N ILE A 44 15.28 17.51 2.48
CA ILE A 44 16.40 18.05 3.28
C ILE A 44 17.59 18.47 2.40
N TYR A 45 17.88 17.70 1.35
CA TYR A 45 19.06 17.88 0.47
C TYR A 45 18.66 17.92 -1.02
N PRO A 46 17.83 18.89 -1.45
CA PRO A 46 17.29 18.91 -2.82
C PRO A 46 18.38 19.10 -3.89
N ASN A 47 19.39 19.95 -3.64
CA ASN A 47 20.44 20.26 -4.62
C ASN A 47 21.38 19.07 -4.82
N GLU A 48 21.79 18.42 -3.74
CA GLU A 48 22.65 17.24 -3.75
C GLU A 48 21.97 16.09 -4.47
N MET A 49 20.66 15.89 -4.24
CA MET A 49 19.88 14.87 -4.91
C MET A 49 19.77 15.10 -6.42
N VAL A 50 19.49 16.35 -6.84
CA VAL A 50 19.45 16.68 -8.27
C VAL A 50 20.83 16.51 -8.91
N SER A 51 21.89 16.96 -8.23
CA SER A 51 23.26 16.77 -8.71
C SER A 51 23.61 15.29 -8.90
N ALA A 52 23.27 14.44 -7.92
CA ALA A 52 23.48 13.00 -8.01
C ALA A 52 22.71 12.38 -9.20
N VAL A 53 21.44 12.74 -9.39
CA VAL A 53 20.62 12.25 -10.52
C VAL A 53 21.21 12.71 -11.86
N SER A 54 21.58 14.00 -11.97
CA SER A 54 22.22 14.55 -13.18
C SER A 54 23.56 13.86 -13.47
N GLN A 55 24.39 13.61 -12.46
CA GLN A 55 25.68 12.92 -12.62
C GLN A 55 25.49 11.49 -13.13
N VAL A 56 24.51 10.75 -12.58
CA VAL A 56 24.19 9.40 -13.05
C VAL A 56 23.71 9.44 -14.50
N ALA A 57 22.83 10.38 -14.86
CA ALA A 57 22.34 10.53 -16.23
C ALA A 57 23.48 10.85 -17.22
N SER A 58 24.35 11.80 -16.87
CA SER A 58 25.49 12.17 -17.72
C SER A 58 26.52 11.05 -17.85
N SER A 59 26.78 10.28 -16.78
CA SER A 59 27.72 9.14 -16.84
C SER A 59 27.24 8.00 -17.73
N LYS A 60 25.93 7.79 -17.85
CA LYS A 60 25.36 6.67 -18.63
C LYS A 60 24.95 7.05 -20.04
N TYR A 61 24.50 8.29 -20.25
CA TYR A 61 23.86 8.69 -21.51
C TYR A 61 24.61 9.81 -22.23
N SER A 62 25.67 10.39 -21.64
CA SER A 62 26.43 11.52 -22.22
C SER A 62 25.56 12.74 -22.58
N VAL A 63 24.39 12.88 -21.93
CA VAL A 63 23.46 13.99 -22.12
C VAL A 63 23.40 14.81 -20.83
N THR A 64 23.50 16.13 -20.96
CA THR A 64 23.31 17.06 -19.84
C THR A 64 21.85 17.53 -19.86
N ILE A 65 20.99 16.88 -19.10
CA ILE A 65 19.60 17.33 -18.94
C ILE A 65 19.56 18.28 -17.74
N PRO A 66 19.18 19.56 -17.91
CA PRO A 66 18.92 20.46 -16.80
C PRO A 66 17.59 20.05 -16.15
N ILE A 67 17.63 19.01 -15.32
CA ILE A 67 16.45 18.55 -14.61
C ILE A 67 16.21 19.51 -13.45
N GLY A 68 15.08 20.23 -13.49
CA GLY A 68 14.65 21.06 -12.38
C GLY A 68 14.27 20.22 -11.17
N ILE A 69 14.63 20.71 -9.98
CA ILE A 69 14.25 20.14 -8.68
C ILE A 69 12.76 19.79 -8.64
N SER A 70 11.92 20.72 -9.12
CA SER A 70 10.47 20.59 -9.13
C SER A 70 9.95 19.48 -10.04
N VAL A 71 10.68 19.11 -11.10
CA VAL A 71 10.29 18.00 -12.00
C VAL A 71 10.47 16.65 -11.30
N ILE A 72 11.59 16.47 -10.59
CA ILE A 72 11.85 15.25 -9.82
C ILE A 72 10.85 15.14 -8.66
N GLN A 73 10.53 16.25 -7.99
CA GLN A 73 9.51 16.29 -6.94
C GLN A 73 8.14 15.86 -7.45
N ALA A 74 7.69 16.41 -8.58
CA ALA A 74 6.41 16.02 -9.19
C ALA A 74 6.39 14.53 -9.57
N ALA A 75 7.49 14.00 -10.12
CA ALA A 75 7.61 12.57 -10.43
C ALA A 75 7.56 11.69 -9.16
N LEU A 76 8.13 12.15 -8.05
CA LEU A 76 8.05 11.48 -6.76
C LEU A 76 6.62 11.47 -6.21
N TRP A 77 5.91 12.59 -6.29
CA TRP A 77 4.50 12.66 -5.89
C TRP A 77 3.64 11.65 -6.66
N VAL A 78 3.80 11.59 -7.99
CA VAL A 78 3.09 10.60 -8.83
C VAL A 78 3.43 9.16 -8.42
N SER A 79 4.71 8.88 -8.17
CA SER A 79 5.17 7.56 -7.77
C SER A 79 4.56 7.14 -6.42
N ILE A 80 4.60 8.03 -5.42
CA ILE A 80 4.01 7.79 -4.10
C ILE A 80 2.51 7.52 -4.22
N VAL A 81 1.78 8.35 -4.98
CA VAL A 81 0.34 8.16 -5.25
C VAL A 81 0.08 6.79 -5.85
N TYR A 82 0.79 6.42 -6.91
CA TYR A 82 0.60 5.15 -7.59
C TYR A 82 0.81 3.95 -6.64
N PHE A 83 1.94 3.94 -5.93
CA PHE A 83 2.26 2.83 -5.04
C PHE A 83 1.31 2.75 -3.84
N LEU A 84 0.88 3.89 -3.28
CA LEU A 84 -0.10 3.89 -2.20
C LEU A 84 -1.47 3.36 -2.65
N VAL A 85 -1.93 3.74 -3.85
CA VAL A 85 -3.15 3.17 -4.45
C VAL A 85 -3.04 1.65 -4.57
N GLN A 86 -1.93 1.14 -5.09
CA GLN A 86 -1.70 -0.31 -5.22
C GLN A 86 -1.69 -1.00 -3.85
N TYR A 87 -1.02 -0.41 -2.87
CA TYR A 87 -0.97 -0.93 -1.51
C TYR A 87 -2.37 -1.02 -0.88
N TYR A 88 -3.17 0.05 -0.98
CA TYR A 88 -4.54 0.03 -0.48
C TYR A 88 -5.38 -1.00 -1.22
N GLN A 89 -5.39 -1.01 -2.56
CA GLN A 89 -6.14 -2.00 -3.34
C GLN A 89 -5.82 -3.45 -2.93
N LYS A 90 -4.55 -3.78 -2.71
CA LYS A 90 -4.15 -5.12 -2.27
C LYS A 90 -4.60 -5.43 -0.85
N ASN A 91 -4.50 -4.49 0.09
CA ASN A 91 -5.05 -4.66 1.42
C ASN A 91 -6.56 -4.95 1.39
N ILE A 92 -7.31 -4.12 0.65
CA ILE A 92 -8.76 -4.30 0.48
C ILE A 92 -9.09 -5.67 -0.11
N TYR A 93 -8.34 -6.09 -1.13
CA TYR A 93 -8.53 -7.38 -1.78
C TYR A 93 -8.29 -8.56 -0.83
N ILE A 94 -7.19 -8.54 -0.07
CA ILE A 94 -6.86 -9.57 0.93
C ILE A 94 -7.97 -9.67 1.97
N GLU A 95 -8.41 -8.54 2.49
CA GLU A 95 -9.49 -8.46 3.49
C GLU A 95 -10.78 -9.11 2.97
N ARG A 96 -11.16 -8.86 1.71
CA ARG A 96 -12.33 -9.49 1.09
C ARG A 96 -12.14 -10.99 0.83
N GLN A 97 -10.92 -11.40 0.44
CA GLN A 97 -10.62 -12.80 0.20
C GLN A 97 -10.73 -13.66 1.45
N TYR A 98 -10.34 -13.16 2.63
CA TYR A 98 -10.53 -13.91 3.88
C TYR A 98 -12.02 -14.24 4.15
N ILE A 99 -12.92 -13.30 3.91
CA ILE A 99 -14.37 -13.53 4.07
C ILE A 99 -14.85 -14.59 3.07
N TYR A 100 -14.37 -14.47 1.83
CA TYR A 100 -14.75 -15.38 0.76
C TYR A 100 -14.25 -16.82 1.02
N LEU A 101 -12.99 -16.97 1.42
CA LEU A 101 -12.40 -18.26 1.80
C LEU A 101 -13.12 -18.89 2.98
N ALA A 102 -13.48 -18.12 4.01
CA ALA A 102 -14.28 -18.62 5.13
C ALA A 102 -15.67 -19.13 4.68
N GLY A 103 -16.29 -18.47 3.69
CA GLY A 103 -17.53 -18.94 3.07
C GLY A 103 -17.37 -20.28 2.37
N LEU A 104 -16.32 -20.42 1.55
CA LEU A 104 -16.00 -21.68 0.88
C LEU A 104 -15.69 -22.81 1.88
N GLU A 105 -14.94 -22.51 2.94
CA GLU A 105 -14.63 -23.47 4.00
C GLU A 105 -15.88 -24.01 4.69
N LYS A 106 -16.86 -23.13 4.93
CA LYS A 106 -18.15 -23.50 5.51
C LYS A 106 -18.96 -24.39 4.57
N ASP A 107 -19.03 -24.05 3.29
CA ASP A 107 -19.77 -24.82 2.29
C ASP A 107 -19.14 -26.21 2.07
N ILE A 108 -17.80 -26.30 2.04
CA ILE A 108 -17.07 -27.56 1.94
C ILE A 108 -17.30 -28.40 3.19
N SER A 109 -17.12 -27.82 4.39
CA SER A 109 -17.33 -28.51 5.68
C SER A 109 -18.71 -29.13 5.79
N GLY A 110 -19.75 -28.44 5.30
CA GLY A 110 -21.13 -28.93 5.29
C GLY A 110 -21.40 -30.05 4.29
N LEU A 111 -20.56 -30.22 3.27
CA LEU A 111 -20.67 -31.34 2.32
C LEU A 111 -19.93 -32.59 2.78
N ILE A 112 -18.86 -32.43 3.56
CA ILE A 112 -18.04 -33.54 4.07
C ILE A 112 -18.40 -33.96 5.49
N ASP A 113 -19.40 -33.33 6.10
CA ASP A 113 -19.81 -33.49 7.51
C ASP A 113 -18.61 -33.49 8.50
N SER A 114 -17.60 -32.70 8.18
CA SER A 114 -16.36 -32.60 8.97
C SER A 114 -16.11 -31.16 9.33
N ALA A 115 -15.99 -30.91 10.63
CA ALA A 115 -15.61 -29.62 11.17
C ALA A 115 -14.12 -29.27 10.93
N SER A 116 -13.35 -30.14 10.28
CA SER A 116 -11.90 -30.02 10.15
C SER A 116 -11.46 -29.05 9.05
N PHE A 117 -12.36 -28.66 8.13
CA PHE A 117 -12.01 -27.80 6.99
C PHE A 117 -12.21 -26.32 7.35
N LYS A 118 -11.35 -25.80 8.23
CA LYS A 118 -11.46 -24.43 8.81
C LYS A 118 -10.13 -23.68 8.91
N ARG A 119 -9.21 -23.93 7.97
CA ARG A 119 -7.79 -23.53 8.11
C ARG A 119 -7.60 -22.01 8.11
N GLU A 120 -8.20 -21.29 7.15
CA GLU A 120 -8.05 -19.84 6.99
C GLU A 120 -9.19 -19.05 7.68
N GLY A 121 -10.27 -19.74 8.04
CA GLY A 121 -11.39 -19.21 8.82
C GLY A 121 -11.19 -19.36 10.34
N ASP A 122 -11.98 -20.21 10.98
CA ASP A 122 -12.07 -20.28 12.44
C ASP A 122 -10.74 -20.68 13.12
N ASN A 123 -9.96 -21.61 12.54
CA ASN A 123 -8.69 -22.05 13.16
C ASN A 123 -7.63 -20.95 13.15
N TYR A 124 -7.63 -20.08 12.13
CA TYR A 124 -6.68 -18.95 12.07
C TYR A 124 -6.90 -17.97 13.23
N LEU A 125 -8.15 -17.78 13.65
CA LEU A 125 -8.53 -16.89 14.75
C LEU A 125 -8.43 -17.56 16.13
N GLN A 126 -8.34 -18.90 16.18
CA GLN A 126 -8.29 -19.63 17.44
C GLN A 126 -6.94 -19.45 18.14
N GLY A 127 -6.96 -18.78 19.30
CA GLY A 127 -5.74 -18.49 20.05
C GLY A 127 -4.83 -17.47 19.38
N TYR A 128 -5.42 -16.52 18.62
CA TYR A 128 -4.67 -15.49 17.91
C TYR A 128 -3.69 -14.76 18.83
N PRO A 129 -2.37 -14.82 18.56
CA PRO A 129 -1.37 -14.19 19.42
C PRO A 129 -1.53 -12.67 19.48
N LEU A 130 -1.44 -12.10 20.69
CA LEU A 130 -1.52 -10.63 20.90
C LEU A 130 -0.49 -9.84 20.06
N VAL A 131 0.67 -10.44 19.76
CA VAL A 131 1.67 -9.80 18.90
C VAL A 131 1.13 -9.56 17.49
N LEU A 132 0.28 -10.44 16.97
CA LEU A 132 -0.33 -10.28 15.66
C LEU A 132 -1.41 -9.18 15.68
N ASP A 133 -2.13 -8.99 16.79
CA ASP A 133 -3.06 -7.87 16.95
C ASP A 133 -2.35 -6.51 16.92
N VAL A 134 -1.19 -6.43 17.58
CA VAL A 134 -0.36 -5.22 17.55
C VAL A 134 0.15 -4.94 16.14
N ILE A 135 0.61 -5.98 15.43
CA ILE A 135 1.07 -5.87 14.04
C ILE A 135 -0.09 -5.44 13.13
N ASP A 136 -1.28 -6.03 13.29
CA ASP A 136 -2.47 -5.66 12.52
C ASP A 136 -2.85 -4.19 12.73
N PHE A 137 -2.87 -3.75 13.99
CA PHE A 137 -3.10 -2.34 14.32
C PHE A 137 -2.05 -1.41 13.69
N PHE A 138 -0.77 -1.79 13.76
CA PHE A 138 0.32 -1.02 13.19
C PHE A 138 0.14 -0.81 11.67
N TYR A 139 -0.11 -1.88 10.92
CA TYR A 139 -0.28 -1.78 9.46
C TYR A 139 -1.56 -1.07 9.03
N LYS A 140 -2.64 -1.19 9.81
CA LYS A 140 -3.95 -0.60 9.47
C LYS A 140 -4.08 0.86 9.88
N TRP A 141 -3.44 1.28 10.96
CA TRP A 141 -3.61 2.63 11.51
C TRP A 141 -2.32 3.43 11.50
N VAL A 142 -1.25 2.90 12.10
CA VAL A 142 0.00 3.65 12.28
C VAL A 142 0.62 4.00 10.93
N ILE A 143 0.73 3.03 10.02
CA ILE A 143 1.33 3.25 8.71
C ILE A 143 0.57 4.29 7.87
N PRO A 144 -0.75 4.16 7.61
CA PRO A 144 -1.48 5.15 6.82
C PRO A 144 -1.42 6.58 7.41
N VAL A 145 -1.54 6.68 8.74
CA VAL A 145 -1.45 7.99 9.42
C VAL A 145 -0.04 8.58 9.30
N SER A 146 1.00 7.75 9.42
CA SER A 146 2.38 8.21 9.26
C SER A 146 2.67 8.76 7.87
N PHE A 147 2.14 8.14 6.81
CA PHE A 147 2.28 8.63 5.44
C PHE A 147 1.59 9.97 5.24
N ILE A 148 0.39 10.16 5.80
CA ILE A 148 -0.27 11.47 5.75
C ILE A 148 0.54 12.53 6.49
N LEU A 149 1.09 12.21 7.66
CA LEU A 149 1.90 13.15 8.43
C LEU A 149 3.16 13.57 7.66
N ILE A 150 3.91 12.61 7.10
CA ILE A 150 5.12 12.88 6.31
C ILE A 150 4.80 13.76 5.10
N ASN A 151 3.76 13.41 4.33
CA ASN A 151 3.38 14.18 3.15
C ASN A 151 2.79 15.56 3.49
N THR A 152 2.17 15.72 4.67
CA THR A 152 1.72 17.03 5.18
C THR A 152 2.92 17.92 5.49
N LEU A 153 3.96 17.40 6.15
CA LEU A 153 5.18 18.16 6.40
C LEU A 153 5.83 18.61 5.09
N LYS A 154 5.85 17.73 4.09
CA LYS A 154 6.38 18.02 2.77
C LYS A 154 5.64 19.16 2.08
N ILE A 155 4.31 19.07 1.95
CA ILE A 155 3.54 20.09 1.23
C ILE A 155 3.68 21.47 1.92
N VAL A 156 3.70 21.51 3.25
CA VAL A 156 3.94 22.75 4.01
C VAL A 156 5.30 23.36 3.65
N PHE A 157 6.35 22.54 3.59
CA PHE A 157 7.68 23.02 3.21
C PHE A 157 7.75 23.49 1.75
N GLU A 158 7.05 22.83 0.83
CA GLU A 158 6.97 23.26 -0.57
C GLU A 158 6.35 24.65 -0.71
N TYR A 159 5.29 24.93 0.07
CA TYR A 159 4.68 26.26 0.14
C TYR A 159 5.59 27.32 0.78
N MET A 160 6.33 26.97 1.84
CA MET A 160 7.26 27.89 2.50
C MET A 160 8.44 28.31 1.62
N ASN A 161 8.88 27.45 0.71
CA ASN A 161 10.05 27.71 -0.15
C ASN A 161 9.68 28.32 -1.51
N HIS A 162 8.43 28.75 -1.71
CA HIS A 162 7.97 29.43 -2.94
C HIS A 162 8.37 28.70 -4.24
N LEU A 163 8.19 27.37 -4.27
CA LEU A 163 8.34 26.59 -5.50
C LEU A 163 7.36 27.10 -6.59
N HIS A 164 7.64 26.75 -7.85
CA HIS A 164 6.81 27.15 -8.99
C HIS A 164 5.33 26.84 -8.74
N TRP A 165 4.48 27.88 -8.75
CA TRP A 165 3.07 27.81 -8.36
C TRP A 165 2.27 26.69 -9.05
N ALA A 166 2.55 26.43 -10.35
CA ALA A 166 1.85 25.41 -11.12
C ALA A 166 2.19 23.99 -10.66
N LEU A 167 3.46 23.76 -10.28
CA LEU A 167 3.91 22.47 -9.77
C LEU A 167 3.47 22.26 -8.33
N THR A 168 3.53 23.28 -7.48
CA THR A 168 2.96 23.21 -6.12
C THR A 168 1.45 22.94 -6.14
N LEU A 169 0.71 23.50 -7.11
CA LEU A 169 -0.71 23.18 -7.29
C LEU A 169 -0.91 21.70 -7.66
N PHE A 170 -0.10 21.18 -8.58
CA PHE A 170 -0.13 19.76 -8.96
C PHE A 170 0.16 18.85 -7.76
N ASP A 171 1.22 19.15 -7.01
CA ASP A 171 1.63 18.41 -5.81
C ASP A 171 0.54 18.46 -4.72
N THR A 172 -0.15 19.60 -4.60
CA THR A 172 -1.32 19.74 -3.71
C THR A 172 -2.49 18.86 -4.13
N ILE A 173 -2.76 18.74 -5.43
CA ILE A 173 -3.81 17.83 -5.93
C ILE A 173 -3.44 16.37 -5.60
N CYS A 174 -2.17 15.98 -5.81
CA CYS A 174 -1.67 14.66 -5.43
C CYS A 174 -1.83 14.42 -3.92
N PHE A 175 -1.45 15.38 -3.08
CA PHE A 175 -1.60 15.30 -1.63
C PHE A 175 -3.07 15.15 -1.19
N LEU A 176 -3.98 15.98 -1.73
CA LEU A 176 -5.41 15.89 -1.41
C LEU A 176 -5.99 14.54 -1.82
N PHE A 177 -5.60 14.02 -2.98
CA PHE A 177 -6.01 12.69 -3.42
C PHE A 177 -5.50 11.59 -2.47
N LEU A 178 -4.24 11.65 -2.04
CA LEU A 178 -3.67 10.75 -1.02
C LEU A 178 -4.44 10.81 0.31
N ALA A 179 -4.76 12.03 0.77
CA ALA A 179 -5.51 12.26 2.00
C ALA A 179 -6.91 11.64 1.93
N VAL A 180 -7.65 11.93 0.85
CA VAL A 180 -8.99 11.37 0.62
C VAL A 180 -8.93 9.84 0.57
N LEU A 181 -8.01 9.26 -0.20
CA LEU A 181 -7.85 7.81 -0.28
C LEU A 181 -7.55 7.18 1.07
N THR A 182 -6.68 7.79 1.86
CA THR A 182 -6.32 7.29 3.19
C THR A 182 -7.51 7.34 4.15
N ILE A 183 -8.28 8.42 4.14
CA ILE A 183 -9.50 8.53 4.96
C ILE A 183 -10.52 7.45 4.56
N LEU A 184 -10.74 7.25 3.25
CA LEU A 184 -11.66 6.22 2.76
C LEU A 184 -11.20 4.81 3.13
N TYR A 185 -9.90 4.54 3.03
CA TYR A 185 -9.29 3.27 3.43
C TYR A 185 -9.49 3.00 4.94
N LEU A 186 -9.15 3.97 5.79
CA LEU A 186 -9.31 3.86 7.25
C LEU A 186 -10.79 3.67 7.64
N LYS A 187 -11.71 4.39 7.00
CA LYS A 187 -13.15 4.23 7.24
C LYS A 187 -13.63 2.80 6.91
N MET A 188 -13.13 2.22 5.82
CA MET A 188 -13.51 0.87 5.43
C MET A 188 -13.00 -0.18 6.42
N ILE A 189 -11.76 -0.04 6.89
CA ILE A 189 -11.20 -0.93 7.91
C ILE A 189 -11.95 -0.79 9.23
N HIS A 190 -12.24 0.44 9.67
CA HIS A 190 -12.94 0.68 10.93
C HIS A 190 -14.36 0.07 10.92
N LYS A 191 -15.10 0.23 9.81
CA LYS A 191 -16.45 -0.34 9.67
C LYS A 191 -16.48 -1.87 9.78
N ARG A 192 -15.35 -2.56 9.60
CA ARG A 192 -15.26 -4.02 9.73
C ARG A 192 -15.02 -4.48 11.17
N LYS A 193 -14.44 -3.63 12.03
CA LYS A 193 -14.10 -4.00 13.42
C LYS A 193 -15.28 -3.83 14.39
N ASN A 194 -16.31 -3.09 14.00
CA ASN A 194 -17.59 -2.94 14.71
C ASN A 194 -18.68 -3.78 14.04
#